data_AF-A0A8T5KK32-F1
#
_entry.id   AF-A0A8T5KK32-F1
#
_cell.length_a   1.000
_cell.length_b   1.000
_cell.length_c   1.000
_cell.angle_alpha   90.00
_cell.angle_beta   90.00
_cell.angle_gamma   90.00
#
_symmetry.space_group_name_H-M   'P 1'
#
loop_
_entity.id
_entity.type
_entity.pdbx_description
1 polymer ?
#
loop_
_entity_poly.entity_id
_entity_poly.type
_entity_poly.pdbx_seq_one_letter_code
_entity_poly.pdbx_strand_id
1 'polypeptide(L)'
;FDEMDRIIKENKLKSPDGNDLTEVKRFNLLVEARLGSTEETKTTAYMRGETCQLIFLQYKNIIDSMRVKVPFGVGQIGKSFRNEITTKQFILRTREFTQMETEYFVHPDKGEHFFEEWKKLLRTFLIDIAGLDAKRLRFRTIEGDEKSHYAVMQNDIEYQIASGEWIELTPLNHRGDWDLSRHSKFSGKDLTYRDPHTGEKYIPHAIETSIGFDRLFYCLLEDAYWRDEDNNRTVLKLSPQLAPYSVAVFPLVKNKPELVSKARELYDTLSPNYRTIWDDRGNIGKRYYYQDEMGTPLCVTVDHQTLEDDMVTVRDRDTTEQERISIDKLNDYLTGRLTRSDLTGLKA
;
A
#
# COMPACT_ATOMS: atom_id res chain seq x y z
N PHE A 1 -22.45 9.69 22.64
CA PHE A 1 -21.77 10.80 23.35
C PHE A 1 -22.27 10.89 24.77
N ASP A 2 -23.58 11.04 24.97
CA ASP A 2 -24.20 11.04 26.31
C ASP A 2 -23.83 9.81 27.15
N GLU A 3 -23.74 8.63 26.53
CA GLU A 3 -23.26 7.42 27.20
C GLU A 3 -21.78 7.51 27.60
N MET A 4 -20.91 8.10 26.78
CA MET A 4 -19.50 8.29 27.14
C MET A 4 -19.37 9.28 28.29
N ASP A 5 -20.13 10.38 28.27
CA ASP A 5 -20.19 11.33 29.39
C ASP A 5 -20.69 10.67 30.67
N ARG A 6 -21.70 9.81 30.57
CA ARG A 6 -22.19 9.01 31.70
C ARG A 6 -21.08 8.11 32.24
N ILE A 7 -20.38 7.35 31.39
CA ILE A 7 -19.28 6.47 31.79
C ILE A 7 -18.15 7.25 32.47
N ILE A 8 -17.76 8.41 31.93
CA ILE A 8 -16.72 9.28 32.52
C ILE A 8 -17.16 9.74 33.92
N LYS A 9 -18.39 10.22 34.06
CA LYS A 9 -18.95 10.73 35.32
C LYS A 9 -19.12 9.63 36.37
N GLU A 10 -19.70 8.49 36.00
CA GLU A 10 -19.94 7.35 36.90
C GLU A 10 -18.65 6.71 37.40
N ASN A 11 -17.68 6.52 36.51
CA ASN A 11 -16.40 5.88 36.87
C ASN A 11 -15.33 6.88 37.34
N LYS A 12 -15.65 8.19 37.40
CA LYS A 12 -14.73 9.26 37.81
C LYS A 12 -13.40 9.21 37.04
N LEU A 13 -13.48 8.97 35.73
CA LEU A 13 -12.30 8.87 34.88
C LEU A 13 -11.54 10.19 34.86
N LYS A 14 -10.21 10.10 34.94
CA LYS A 14 -9.28 11.24 34.93
C LYS A 14 -8.33 11.12 33.74
N SER A 15 -7.68 12.23 33.40
CA SER A 15 -6.58 12.22 32.43
C SER A 15 -5.43 11.34 32.94
N PRO A 16 -4.49 10.93 32.06
CA PRO A 16 -3.29 10.21 32.48
C PRO A 16 -2.47 10.93 33.58
N ASP A 17 -2.54 12.27 33.61
CA ASP A 17 -1.89 13.12 34.62
C ASP A 17 -2.77 13.37 35.87
N GLY A 18 -3.96 12.76 35.95
CA GLY A 18 -4.86 12.84 37.11
C GLY A 18 -5.85 14.00 37.12
N ASN A 19 -5.96 14.76 36.03
CA ASN A 19 -6.89 15.90 35.92
C ASN A 19 -8.31 15.44 35.60
N ASP A 20 -9.31 16.21 36.01
CA ASP A 20 -10.71 15.93 35.67
C ASP A 20 -10.97 16.14 34.17
N LEU A 21 -11.76 15.26 33.57
CA LEU A 21 -12.11 15.33 32.15
C LEU A 21 -13.29 16.29 31.93
N THR A 22 -13.22 17.08 30.86
CA THR A 22 -14.36 17.91 30.42
C THR A 22 -15.44 17.05 29.75
N GLU A 23 -16.62 17.62 29.55
CA GLU A 23 -17.68 16.99 28.76
C GLU A 23 -17.18 16.63 27.35
N VAL A 24 -17.67 15.50 26.85
CA VAL A 24 -17.28 14.96 25.55
C VAL A 24 -17.79 15.88 24.46
N LYS A 25 -16.87 16.31 23.60
CA LYS A 25 -17.17 17.18 22.45
C LYS A 25 -16.97 16.42 21.15
N ARG A 26 -17.85 16.70 20.18
CA ARG A 26 -17.65 16.23 18.81
C ARG A 26 -16.58 17.08 18.13
N PHE A 27 -15.59 16.40 17.57
CA PHE A 27 -14.56 17.04 16.77
C PHE A 27 -14.66 16.53 15.33
N ASN A 28 -14.74 17.44 14.35
CA ASN A 28 -14.74 17.07 12.94
C ASN A 28 -13.30 16.82 12.49
N LEU A 29 -13.04 15.64 11.94
CA LEU A 29 -11.72 15.26 11.44
C LEU A 29 -11.44 15.76 10.03
N LEU A 30 -12.38 16.42 9.35
CA LEU A 30 -12.09 17.04 8.06
C LEU A 30 -11.20 18.28 8.24
N VAL A 31 -10.17 18.38 7.41
CA VAL A 31 -9.30 19.57 7.38
C VAL A 31 -10.00 20.65 6.55
N GLU A 32 -10.37 21.75 7.19
CA GLU A 32 -11.01 22.89 6.54
C GLU A 32 -10.00 23.72 5.73
N ALA A 33 -10.40 24.15 4.54
CA ALA A 33 -9.69 25.09 3.69
C ALA A 33 -10.63 26.24 3.28
N ARG A 34 -10.07 27.41 2.96
CA ARG A 34 -10.84 28.58 2.49
C ARG A 34 -10.38 28.98 1.09
N LEU A 35 -11.26 28.86 0.10
CA LEU A 35 -10.98 29.13 -1.32
C LEU A 35 -11.57 30.48 -1.75
N GLY A 36 -10.74 31.37 -2.28
CA GLY A 36 -11.15 32.70 -2.76
C GLY A 36 -10.02 33.73 -2.65
N SER A 37 -10.12 34.83 -3.38
CA SER A 37 -9.09 35.89 -3.42
C SER A 37 -9.25 36.97 -2.35
N THR A 38 -10.48 37.22 -1.89
CA THR A 38 -10.78 38.21 -0.83
C THR A 38 -11.47 37.53 0.34
N GLU A 39 -11.26 38.03 1.57
CA GLU A 39 -11.86 37.44 2.78
C GLU A 39 -13.39 37.32 2.67
N GLU A 40 -14.05 38.29 2.04
CA GLU A 40 -15.51 38.32 1.85
C GLU A 40 -16.04 37.29 0.84
N THR A 41 -15.20 36.85 -0.10
CA THR A 41 -15.59 35.88 -1.15
C THR A 41 -15.09 34.47 -0.88
N LYS A 42 -14.39 34.25 0.25
CA LYS A 42 -13.87 32.93 0.61
C LYS A 42 -15.00 31.95 0.88
N THR A 43 -15.00 30.87 0.11
CA THR A 43 -15.86 29.71 0.33
C THR A 43 -15.14 28.67 1.19
N THR A 44 -15.88 28.03 2.09
CA THR A 44 -15.37 26.88 2.83
C THR A 44 -15.26 25.67 1.92
N ALA A 45 -14.09 25.05 1.90
CA ALA A 45 -13.82 23.77 1.29
C ALA A 45 -13.19 22.84 2.32
N TYR A 46 -13.09 21.56 1.97
CA TYR A 46 -12.43 20.57 2.81
C TYR A 46 -11.40 19.81 2.00
N MET A 47 -10.25 19.56 2.61
CA MET A 47 -9.36 18.54 2.10
C MET A 47 -10.06 17.20 2.33
N ARG A 48 -10.12 16.37 1.27
CA ARG A 48 -10.84 15.10 1.33
C ARG A 48 -10.25 14.18 2.42
N GLY A 49 -11.13 13.58 3.23
CA GLY A 49 -10.76 12.62 4.29
C GLY A 49 -10.60 11.17 3.81
N GLU A 50 -11.02 10.93 2.57
CA GLU A 50 -10.98 9.68 1.83
C GLU A 50 -10.97 10.00 0.33
N THR A 51 -10.69 9.02 -0.51
CA THR A 51 -10.53 9.22 -1.96
C THR A 51 -11.78 8.81 -2.76
N CYS A 52 -12.62 7.92 -2.21
CA CYS A 52 -13.78 7.29 -2.85
C CYS A 52 -14.87 8.27 -3.29
N GLN A 53 -15.04 9.39 -2.58
CA GLN A 53 -16.07 10.39 -2.92
C GLN A 53 -15.95 10.90 -4.36
N LEU A 54 -14.73 10.99 -4.90
CA LEU A 54 -14.52 11.39 -6.29
C LEU A 54 -14.97 10.32 -7.29
N ILE A 55 -14.84 9.05 -6.94
CA ILE A 55 -15.30 7.94 -7.77
C ILE A 55 -16.82 8.02 -7.94
N PHE A 56 -17.55 8.21 -6.84
CA PHE A 56 -19.01 8.37 -6.87
C PHE A 56 -19.44 9.65 -7.61
N LEU A 57 -18.74 10.76 -7.41
CA LEU A 57 -19.00 12.01 -8.14
C LEU A 57 -18.81 11.83 -9.66
N GLN A 58 -17.82 11.03 -10.08
CA GLN A 58 -17.50 10.77 -11.49
C GLN A 58 -18.24 9.57 -12.08
N TYR A 59 -19.02 8.84 -11.28
CA TYR A 59 -19.68 7.59 -11.69
C TYR A 59 -20.39 7.71 -13.04
N LYS A 60 -21.20 8.76 -13.22
CA LYS A 60 -21.93 8.99 -14.47
C LYS A 60 -21.00 9.23 -15.67
N ASN A 61 -19.96 10.03 -15.49
CA ASN A 61 -18.98 10.28 -16.54
C ASN A 61 -18.23 9.00 -16.91
N ILE A 62 -17.91 8.14 -15.94
CA ILE A 62 -17.24 6.85 -16.16
C ILE A 62 -18.11 5.92 -17.00
N ILE A 63 -19.37 5.69 -16.61
CA ILE A 63 -20.26 4.79 -17.37
C ILE A 63 -20.55 5.32 -18.78
N ASP A 64 -20.73 6.64 -18.93
CA ASP A 64 -21.07 7.26 -20.22
C ASP A 64 -19.87 7.25 -21.19
N SER A 65 -18.65 7.45 -20.68
CA SER A 65 -17.44 7.54 -21.51
C SER A 65 -16.77 6.18 -21.78
N MET A 66 -16.72 5.30 -20.78
CA MET A 66 -16.01 4.01 -20.88
C MET A 66 -16.90 2.85 -21.32
N ARG A 67 -18.24 3.03 -21.30
CA ARG A 67 -19.22 1.99 -21.65
C ARG A 67 -19.04 0.67 -20.88
N VAL A 68 -18.56 0.78 -19.63
CA VAL A 68 -18.43 -0.35 -18.71
C VAL A 68 -19.80 -0.95 -18.40
N LYS A 69 -19.83 -2.25 -18.10
CA LYS A 69 -21.05 -2.97 -17.69
C LYS A 69 -20.89 -3.42 -16.25
N VAL A 70 -21.98 -3.46 -15.50
CA VAL A 70 -21.97 -4.02 -14.14
C VAL A 70 -21.80 -5.55 -14.24
N PRO A 71 -20.89 -6.18 -13.47
CA PRO A 71 -20.03 -5.56 -12.46
C PRO A 71 -18.76 -4.90 -13.05
N PHE A 72 -18.33 -3.80 -12.45
CA PHE A 72 -17.05 -3.14 -12.80
C PHE A 72 -16.44 -2.41 -11.60
N GLY A 73 -15.13 -2.19 -11.64
CA GLY A 73 -14.38 -1.52 -10.59
C GLY A 73 -13.74 -0.21 -11.03
N VAL A 74 -13.57 0.71 -10.09
CA VAL A 74 -12.75 1.92 -10.24
C VAL A 74 -11.76 1.97 -9.09
N GLY A 75 -10.47 1.89 -9.41
CA GLY A 75 -9.39 2.05 -8.44
C GLY A 75 -8.84 3.47 -8.45
N GLN A 76 -8.53 4.02 -7.27
CA GLN A 76 -7.90 5.32 -7.13
C GLN A 76 -6.82 5.29 -6.05
N ILE A 77 -5.66 5.85 -6.37
CA ILE A 77 -4.57 6.07 -5.41
C ILE A 77 -4.42 7.57 -5.20
N GLY A 78 -4.42 8.01 -3.95
CA GLY A 78 -4.26 9.43 -3.68
C GLY A 78 -4.11 9.79 -2.21
N LYS A 79 -3.76 11.06 -1.98
CA LYS A 79 -3.67 11.65 -0.64
C LYS A 79 -5.04 11.86 -0.01
N SER A 80 -5.12 11.63 1.28
CA SER A 80 -6.25 11.94 2.15
C SER A 80 -5.79 12.61 3.43
N PHE A 81 -6.68 13.40 4.03
CA PHE A 81 -6.36 14.28 5.13
C PHE A 81 -7.34 14.08 6.28
N ARG A 82 -6.82 13.78 7.47
CA ARG A 82 -7.62 13.71 8.70
C ARG A 82 -6.98 14.61 9.74
N ASN A 83 -7.75 15.53 10.30
CA ASN A 83 -7.34 16.46 11.34
C ASN A 83 -7.21 15.73 12.69
N GLU A 84 -6.33 14.74 12.73
CA GLU A 84 -6.16 13.88 13.88
C GLU A 84 -5.72 14.69 15.10
N ILE A 85 -6.40 14.46 16.23
CA ILE A 85 -6.16 15.18 17.48
C ILE A 85 -4.82 14.75 18.06
N THR A 86 -4.51 13.46 17.99
CA THR A 86 -3.28 12.87 18.54
C THR A 86 -2.53 12.09 17.47
N THR A 87 -1.41 12.62 16.99
CA THR A 87 -0.48 11.90 16.11
C THR A 87 0.49 11.11 17.00
N LYS A 88 0.27 9.80 17.13
CA LYS A 88 1.11 8.86 17.90
C LYS A 88 1.49 7.69 16.99
N GLN A 89 2.53 6.93 17.38
CA GLN A 89 2.96 5.70 16.68
C GLN A 89 3.41 5.93 15.22
N PHE A 90 4.25 6.95 15.00
CA PHE A 90 4.94 7.21 13.74
C PHE A 90 3.98 7.29 12.53
N ILE A 91 4.17 6.44 11.52
CA ILE A 91 3.41 6.43 10.25
C ILE A 91 1.99 5.86 10.38
N LEU A 92 1.66 5.19 11.50
CA LEU A 92 0.35 4.55 11.68
C LEU A 92 -0.79 5.54 11.89
N ARG A 93 -0.48 6.75 12.38
CA ARG A 93 -1.46 7.79 12.70
C ARG A 93 -0.94 9.19 12.36
N THR A 94 -1.11 9.56 11.09
CA THR A 94 -0.71 10.86 10.53
C THR A 94 -1.93 11.69 10.13
N ARG A 95 -1.72 12.98 9.82
CA ARG A 95 -2.77 13.88 9.31
C ARG A 95 -2.89 13.88 7.79
N GLU A 96 -1.85 13.46 7.10
CA GLU A 96 -1.80 13.23 5.66
C GLU A 96 -1.28 11.81 5.44
N PHE A 97 -1.97 11.05 4.61
CA PHE A 97 -1.59 9.69 4.24
C PHE A 97 -2.10 9.38 2.84
N THR A 98 -1.63 8.28 2.27
CA THR A 98 -1.99 7.79 0.94
C THR A 98 -2.92 6.60 1.09
N GLN A 99 -4.03 6.60 0.35
CA GLN A 99 -4.93 5.47 0.28
C GLN A 99 -4.95 4.91 -1.14
N MET A 100 -5.14 3.60 -1.23
CA MET A 100 -5.45 2.89 -2.45
C MET A 100 -6.85 2.32 -2.28
N GLU A 101 -7.84 2.99 -2.87
CA GLU A 101 -9.24 2.63 -2.72
C GLU A 101 -9.79 2.06 -4.02
N THR A 102 -10.71 1.10 -3.91
CA THR A 102 -11.44 0.56 -5.04
C THR A 102 -12.92 0.52 -4.72
N GLU A 103 -13.73 1.05 -5.63
CA GLU A 103 -15.18 0.90 -5.61
C GLU A 103 -15.59 -0.07 -6.72
N TYR A 104 -16.14 -1.21 -6.32
CA TYR A 104 -16.61 -2.24 -7.24
C TYR A 104 -18.14 -2.24 -7.27
N PHE A 105 -18.69 -1.75 -8.37
CA PHE A 105 -20.12 -1.59 -8.58
C PHE A 105 -20.73 -2.91 -9.05
N VAL A 106 -21.73 -3.40 -8.31
CA VAL A 106 -22.37 -4.70 -8.53
C VAL A 106 -23.89 -4.58 -8.55
N HIS A 107 -24.56 -5.57 -9.13
CA HIS A 107 -26.02 -5.69 -9.02
C HIS A 107 -26.41 -5.88 -7.54
N PRO A 108 -27.52 -5.26 -7.05
CA PRO A 108 -27.95 -5.39 -5.66
C PRO A 108 -28.01 -6.84 -5.13
N ASP A 109 -28.62 -7.74 -5.91
CA ASP A 109 -28.74 -9.17 -5.59
C ASP A 109 -27.41 -9.96 -5.55
N LYS A 110 -26.30 -9.35 -5.96
CA LYS A 110 -24.98 -9.99 -6.01
C LYS A 110 -24.00 -9.40 -4.98
N GLY A 111 -24.44 -8.47 -4.13
CA GLY A 111 -23.59 -7.79 -3.15
C GLY A 111 -22.79 -8.75 -2.27
N GLU A 112 -23.46 -9.67 -1.57
CA GLU A 112 -22.80 -10.64 -0.68
C GLU A 112 -21.83 -11.57 -1.41
N HIS A 113 -22.19 -12.00 -2.63
CA HIS A 113 -21.33 -12.85 -3.45
C HIS A 113 -20.00 -12.14 -3.77
N PHE A 114 -20.07 -10.90 -4.26
CA PHE A 114 -18.86 -10.15 -4.57
C PHE A 114 -18.09 -9.71 -3.33
N PHE A 115 -18.75 -9.46 -2.21
CA PHE A 115 -18.08 -9.23 -0.93
C PHE A 115 -17.14 -10.40 -0.57
N GLU A 116 -17.63 -11.64 -0.63
CA GLU A 116 -16.82 -12.82 -0.34
C GLU A 116 -15.72 -13.08 -1.38
N GLU A 117 -15.96 -12.79 -2.66
CA GLU A 117 -14.90 -12.88 -3.69
C GLU A 117 -13.80 -11.83 -3.48
N TRP A 118 -14.16 -10.57 -3.19
CA TRP A 118 -13.20 -9.52 -2.86
C TRP A 118 -12.41 -9.82 -1.59
N LYS A 119 -13.03 -10.46 -0.60
CA LYS A 119 -12.34 -10.94 0.61
C LYS A 119 -11.20 -11.90 0.30
N LYS A 120 -11.44 -12.87 -0.59
CA LYS A 120 -10.41 -13.82 -1.07
C LYS A 120 -9.33 -13.11 -1.89
N LEU A 121 -9.74 -12.20 -2.77
CA LEU A 121 -8.82 -11.41 -3.59
C LEU A 121 -7.89 -10.56 -2.73
N LEU A 122 -8.41 -9.86 -1.73
CA LEU A 122 -7.62 -9.07 -0.79
C LEU A 122 -6.65 -9.93 0.02
N ARG A 123 -7.08 -11.11 0.48
CA ARG A 123 -6.17 -12.06 1.14
C ARG A 123 -5.02 -12.44 0.22
N THR A 124 -5.32 -12.80 -1.02
CA THR A 124 -4.33 -13.20 -2.03
C THR A 124 -3.37 -12.05 -2.33
N PHE A 125 -3.89 -10.84 -2.49
CA PHE A 125 -3.07 -9.65 -2.70
C PHE A 125 -2.13 -9.39 -1.51
N LEU A 126 -2.64 -9.35 -0.29
CA LEU A 126 -1.84 -8.99 0.89
C LEU A 126 -0.79 -10.04 1.24
N ILE A 127 -1.10 -11.33 1.11
CA ILE A 127 -0.18 -12.41 1.44
C ILE A 127 0.69 -12.78 0.24
N ASP A 128 0.05 -13.19 -0.85
CA ASP A 128 0.76 -13.82 -1.95
C ASP A 128 1.44 -12.79 -2.85
N ILE A 129 0.89 -11.58 -3.01
CA ILE A 129 1.49 -10.54 -3.86
C ILE A 129 2.38 -9.60 -3.04
N ALA A 130 1.82 -8.93 -2.03
CA ALA A 130 2.56 -7.96 -1.21
C ALA A 130 3.59 -8.65 -0.31
N GLY A 131 3.33 -9.88 0.16
CA GLY A 131 4.30 -10.67 0.92
C GLY A 131 4.20 -10.53 2.44
N LEU A 132 3.03 -10.15 2.97
CA LEU A 132 2.80 -10.15 4.42
C LEU A 132 2.76 -11.57 5.00
N ASP A 133 3.11 -11.73 6.27
CA ASP A 133 2.99 -13.02 6.96
C ASP A 133 1.52 -13.38 7.22
N ALA A 134 1.08 -14.49 6.61
CA ALA A 134 -0.27 -15.01 6.77
C ALA A 134 -0.67 -15.30 8.23
N LYS A 135 0.29 -15.58 9.12
CA LYS A 135 0.02 -15.84 10.55
C LYS A 135 -0.34 -14.58 11.32
N ARG A 136 0.06 -13.41 10.81
CA ARG A 136 -0.15 -12.10 11.43
C ARG A 136 -1.34 -11.35 10.85
N LEU A 137 -2.06 -11.94 9.88
CA LEU A 137 -3.23 -11.35 9.23
C LEU A 137 -4.53 -12.02 9.69
N ARG A 138 -5.56 -11.22 9.97
CA ARG A 138 -6.91 -11.72 10.27
C ARG A 138 -8.00 -10.86 9.65
N PHE A 139 -9.19 -11.44 9.52
CA PHE A 139 -10.42 -10.73 9.17
C PHE A 139 -11.26 -10.58 10.43
N ARG A 140 -11.61 -9.35 10.82
CA ARG A 140 -12.51 -9.05 11.92
C ARG A 140 -13.85 -8.57 11.36
N THR A 141 -14.92 -9.32 11.58
CA THR A 141 -16.27 -8.86 11.25
C THR A 141 -16.68 -7.75 12.21
N ILE A 142 -17.18 -6.65 11.66
CA ILE A 142 -17.65 -5.49 12.42
C ILE A 142 -19.19 -5.51 12.44
N GLU A 143 -19.77 -5.53 13.64
CA GLU A 143 -21.20 -5.67 13.86
C GLU A 143 -21.77 -4.57 14.75
N GLY A 144 -23.10 -4.42 14.75
CA GLY A 144 -23.80 -3.49 15.63
C GLY A 144 -23.40 -2.03 15.41
N ASP A 145 -23.22 -1.31 16.52
CA ASP A 145 -22.96 0.13 16.54
C ASP A 145 -21.52 0.51 16.12
N GLU A 146 -20.60 -0.47 16.01
CA GLU A 146 -19.25 -0.23 15.51
C GLU A 146 -19.20 -0.11 13.98
N LYS A 147 -20.19 -0.68 13.29
CA LYS A 147 -20.25 -0.69 11.84
C LYS A 147 -20.40 0.73 11.28
N SER A 148 -19.69 1.00 10.19
CA SER A 148 -19.78 2.28 9.49
C SER A 148 -21.23 2.58 9.07
N HIS A 149 -21.65 3.83 9.21
CA HIS A 149 -23.04 4.26 8.95
C HIS A 149 -23.57 3.98 7.53
N TYR A 150 -22.67 3.72 6.57
CA TYR A 150 -22.98 3.38 5.18
C TYR A 150 -22.90 1.86 4.89
N ALA A 151 -22.36 1.04 5.79
CA ALA A 151 -22.04 -0.36 5.48
C ALA A 151 -23.22 -1.31 5.78
N VAL A 152 -23.57 -2.14 4.80
CA VAL A 152 -24.42 -3.32 4.94
C VAL A 152 -23.63 -4.44 5.63
N MET A 153 -22.44 -4.76 5.10
CA MET A 153 -21.46 -5.68 5.69
C MET A 153 -20.11 -4.99 5.80
N GLN A 154 -19.35 -5.29 6.85
CA GLN A 154 -18.00 -4.75 7.05
C GLN A 154 -17.07 -5.82 7.64
N ASN A 155 -15.91 -6.02 7.02
CA ASN A 155 -14.82 -6.83 7.51
C ASN A 155 -13.55 -5.99 7.50
N ASP A 156 -12.94 -5.78 8.65
CA ASP A 156 -11.64 -5.15 8.74
C ASP A 156 -10.57 -6.22 8.57
N ILE A 157 -9.63 -6.00 7.65
CA ILE A 157 -8.43 -6.80 7.52
C ILE A 157 -7.38 -6.18 8.43
N GLU A 158 -7.08 -6.88 9.50
CA GLU A 158 -6.15 -6.44 10.53
C GLU A 158 -4.84 -7.21 10.46
N TYR A 159 -3.75 -6.51 10.79
CA TYR A 159 -2.41 -7.06 10.86
C TYR A 159 -1.81 -6.84 12.24
N GLN A 160 -1.22 -7.88 12.82
CA GLN A 160 -0.53 -7.78 14.08
C GLN A 160 0.88 -7.24 13.87
N ILE A 161 1.20 -6.04 14.38
CA ILE A 161 2.56 -5.46 14.33
C ILE A 161 3.47 -6.03 15.44
N ALA A 162 4.77 -5.76 15.40
CA ALA A 162 5.76 -6.39 16.28
C ALA A 162 5.55 -6.08 17.77
N SER A 163 4.85 -4.99 18.09
CA SER A 163 4.41 -4.68 19.46
C SER A 163 3.35 -5.65 19.99
N GLY A 164 2.75 -6.48 19.14
CA GLY A 164 1.63 -7.36 19.43
C GLY A 164 0.25 -6.72 19.21
N GLU A 165 0.20 -5.42 18.90
CA GLU A 165 -1.03 -4.69 18.60
C GLU A 165 -1.59 -5.09 17.22
N TRP A 166 -2.92 -5.17 17.11
CA TRP A 166 -3.60 -5.36 15.84
C TRP A 166 -4.00 -4.00 15.27
N ILE A 167 -3.56 -3.72 14.05
CA ILE A 167 -3.93 -2.51 13.33
C ILE A 167 -4.75 -2.85 12.08
N GLU A 168 -5.71 -2.00 11.73
CA GLU A 168 -6.45 -2.12 10.48
C GLU A 168 -5.55 -1.72 9.29
N LEU A 169 -5.37 -2.64 8.33
CA LEU A 169 -4.71 -2.35 7.06
C LEU A 169 -5.68 -1.87 6.00
N THR A 170 -6.85 -2.51 5.93
CA THR A 170 -7.89 -2.16 4.99
C THR A 170 -9.25 -2.67 5.45
N PRO A 171 -10.31 -1.86 5.39
CA PRO A 171 -11.66 -2.36 5.49
C PRO A 171 -12.09 -2.93 4.14
N LEU A 172 -12.97 -3.94 4.21
CA LEU A 172 -13.78 -4.43 3.12
C LEU A 172 -15.24 -4.16 3.48
N ASN A 173 -15.89 -3.31 2.70
CA ASN A 173 -17.26 -2.85 2.97
C ASN A 173 -18.18 -3.22 1.81
N HIS A 174 -19.36 -3.77 2.12
CA HIS A 174 -20.50 -3.70 1.21
C HIS A 174 -21.31 -2.47 1.62
N ARG A 175 -21.27 -1.41 0.81
CA ARG A 175 -21.85 -0.10 1.14
C ARG A 175 -23.31 0.07 0.68
N GLY A 176 -23.91 -0.99 0.15
CA GLY A 176 -25.22 -0.93 -0.48
C GLY A 176 -25.24 0.15 -1.58
N ASP A 177 -26.37 0.85 -1.69
CA ASP A 177 -26.57 1.96 -2.63
C ASP A 177 -26.28 3.35 -2.02
N TRP A 178 -25.80 3.40 -0.77
CA TRP A 178 -25.77 4.62 0.05
C TRP A 178 -25.14 5.81 -0.67
N ASP A 179 -23.92 5.63 -1.19
CA ASP A 179 -23.13 6.71 -1.78
C ASP A 179 -23.79 7.28 -3.04
N LEU A 180 -24.17 6.42 -4.00
CA LEU A 180 -24.83 6.84 -5.23
C LEU A 180 -26.22 7.44 -4.97
N SER A 181 -27.01 6.87 -4.05
CA SER A 181 -28.32 7.40 -3.66
C SER A 181 -28.20 8.79 -3.02
N ARG A 182 -27.19 9.02 -2.19
CA ARG A 182 -26.92 10.33 -1.58
C ARG A 182 -26.47 11.35 -2.63
N HIS A 183 -25.48 11.01 -3.45
CA HIS A 183 -25.00 11.89 -4.53
C HIS A 183 -26.12 12.23 -5.52
N SER A 184 -26.96 11.26 -5.90
CA SER A 184 -28.11 11.48 -6.77
C SER A 184 -29.11 12.46 -6.13
N LYS A 185 -29.46 12.25 -4.86
CA LYS A 185 -30.39 13.11 -4.12
C LYS A 185 -29.91 14.56 -4.01
N PHE A 186 -28.65 14.79 -3.66
CA PHE A 186 -28.14 16.15 -3.41
C PHE A 186 -27.68 16.88 -4.68
N SER A 187 -27.32 16.17 -5.74
CA SER A 187 -26.97 16.76 -7.04
C SER A 187 -28.17 16.95 -7.98
N GLY A 188 -29.25 16.22 -7.76
CA GLY A 188 -30.41 16.15 -8.68
C GLY A 188 -30.11 15.38 -9.98
N LYS A 189 -28.98 14.67 -10.07
CA LYS A 189 -28.62 13.84 -11.23
C LYS A 189 -29.05 12.39 -11.00
N ASP A 190 -29.60 11.76 -12.03
CA ASP A 190 -29.92 10.34 -12.01
C ASP A 190 -28.64 9.51 -12.15
N LEU A 191 -28.29 8.78 -11.09
CA LEU A 191 -27.10 7.90 -11.02
C LEU A 191 -27.47 6.41 -11.09
N THR A 192 -28.69 6.09 -11.52
CA THR A 192 -29.08 4.71 -11.79
C THR A 192 -28.30 4.13 -12.98
N TYR A 193 -28.08 2.82 -12.93
CA TYR A 193 -27.63 2.00 -14.04
C TYR A 193 -28.83 1.39 -14.74
N ARG A 194 -28.79 1.31 -16.07
CA ARG A 194 -29.75 0.54 -16.87
C ARG A 194 -29.02 -0.62 -17.52
N ASP A 195 -29.38 -1.84 -17.14
CA ASP A 195 -28.79 -3.04 -17.71
C ASP A 195 -29.12 -3.13 -19.21
N PRO A 196 -28.12 -3.25 -20.10
CA PRO A 196 -28.36 -3.25 -21.55
C PRO A 196 -28.97 -4.55 -22.07
N HIS A 197 -28.96 -5.63 -21.29
CA HIS A 197 -29.49 -6.94 -21.63
C HIS A 197 -30.91 -7.15 -21.11
N THR A 198 -31.19 -6.80 -19.85
CA THR A 198 -32.51 -6.96 -19.23
C THR A 198 -33.38 -5.72 -19.33
N GLY A 199 -32.77 -4.54 -19.52
CA GLY A 199 -33.45 -3.24 -19.50
C GLY A 199 -33.80 -2.74 -18.10
N GLU A 200 -33.48 -3.52 -17.06
CA GLU A 200 -33.72 -3.20 -15.66
C GLU A 200 -32.95 -1.94 -15.24
N LYS A 201 -33.56 -1.14 -14.37
CA LYS A 201 -32.99 0.11 -13.88
C LYS A 201 -32.86 0.05 -12.35
N TYR A 202 -31.64 0.19 -11.84
CA TYR A 202 -31.34 0.10 -10.41
C TYR A 202 -30.15 0.99 -10.05
N ILE A 203 -29.92 1.22 -8.75
CA ILE A 203 -28.68 1.85 -8.26
C ILE A 203 -27.73 0.71 -7.88
N PRO A 204 -26.55 0.58 -8.53
CA PRO A 204 -25.61 -0.48 -8.18
C PRO A 204 -25.16 -0.37 -6.73
N HIS A 205 -24.93 -1.52 -6.11
CA HIS A 205 -24.26 -1.57 -4.82
C HIS A 205 -22.75 -1.39 -5.00
N ALA A 206 -22.08 -0.78 -4.02
CA ALA A 206 -20.62 -0.66 -4.01
C ALA A 206 -19.99 -1.65 -3.02
N ILE A 207 -19.02 -2.43 -3.50
CA ILE A 207 -18.07 -3.18 -2.67
C ILE A 207 -16.77 -2.38 -2.64
N GLU A 208 -16.43 -1.87 -1.48
CA GLU A 208 -15.27 -1.01 -1.26
C GLU A 208 -14.15 -1.80 -0.60
N THR A 209 -12.92 -1.54 -1.05
CA THR A 209 -11.73 -1.73 -0.21
C THR A 209 -10.93 -0.43 -0.14
N SER A 210 -10.36 -0.11 1.02
CA SER A 210 -9.56 1.09 1.24
C SER A 210 -8.24 0.75 1.91
N ILE A 211 -7.19 0.53 1.14
CA ILE A 211 -5.88 0.15 1.69
C ILE A 211 -5.14 1.41 2.12
N GLY A 212 -4.78 1.49 3.40
CA GLY A 212 -3.85 2.49 3.91
C GLY A 212 -2.42 2.16 3.45
N PHE A 213 -1.95 2.77 2.37
CA PHE A 213 -0.64 2.47 1.77
C PHE A 213 0.50 2.60 2.78
N ASP A 214 0.48 3.68 3.56
CA ASP A 214 1.48 3.98 4.58
C ASP A 214 1.56 2.88 5.67
N ARG A 215 0.42 2.31 6.07
CA ARG A 215 0.36 1.20 7.04
C ARG A 215 0.84 -0.12 6.43
N LEU A 216 0.38 -0.42 5.21
CA LEU A 216 0.86 -1.59 4.47
C LEU A 216 2.38 -1.55 4.29
N PHE A 217 2.91 -0.39 3.92
CA PHE A 217 4.35 -0.17 3.78
C PHE A 217 5.11 -0.39 5.10
N TYR A 218 4.58 0.13 6.21
CA TYR A 218 5.16 -0.12 7.53
C TYR A 218 5.22 -1.61 7.88
N CYS A 219 4.12 -2.35 7.67
CA CYS A 219 4.08 -3.78 7.97
C CYS A 219 5.05 -4.58 7.09
N LEU A 220 5.18 -4.24 5.81
CA LEU A 220 6.15 -4.87 4.92
C LEU A 220 7.61 -4.61 5.33
N LEU A 221 7.92 -3.39 5.79
CA LEU A 221 9.24 -3.08 6.32
C LEU A 221 9.53 -3.85 7.61
N GLU A 222 8.54 -3.93 8.50
CA GLU A 222 8.67 -4.65 9.77
C GLU A 222 8.88 -6.15 9.55
N ASP A 223 8.12 -6.78 8.64
CA ASP A 223 8.31 -8.19 8.26
C ASP A 223 9.66 -8.45 7.59
N ALA A 224 10.12 -7.50 6.77
CA ALA A 224 11.40 -7.62 6.08
C ALA A 224 12.60 -7.38 7.01
N TYR A 225 12.42 -6.67 8.12
CA TYR A 225 13.51 -6.34 9.02
C TYR A 225 14.09 -7.58 9.70
N TRP A 226 15.34 -7.90 9.38
CA TRP A 226 16.05 -9.04 9.94
C TRP A 226 17.40 -8.62 10.52
N ARG A 227 17.64 -8.99 11.78
CA ARG A 227 18.97 -8.95 12.39
C ARG A 227 19.61 -10.33 12.21
N ASP A 228 20.55 -10.42 11.28
CA ASP A 228 21.35 -11.61 11.02
C ASP A 228 22.50 -11.66 12.04
N GLU A 229 22.29 -12.39 13.14
CA GLU A 229 23.26 -12.50 14.23
C GLU A 229 24.53 -13.25 13.80
N ASP A 230 24.40 -14.25 12.93
CA ASP A 230 25.51 -15.09 12.45
C ASP A 230 26.52 -14.27 11.64
N ASN A 231 26.02 -13.33 10.82
CA ASN A 231 26.87 -12.44 10.01
C ASN A 231 26.99 -11.02 10.59
N ASN A 232 26.43 -10.79 11.79
CA ASN A 232 26.38 -9.51 12.51
C ASN A 232 25.95 -8.33 11.61
N ARG A 233 24.81 -8.45 10.95
CA ARG A 233 24.29 -7.43 10.02
C ARG A 233 22.80 -7.19 10.16
N THR A 234 22.37 -6.02 9.69
CA THR A 234 20.96 -5.71 9.50
C THR A 234 20.63 -5.88 8.03
N VAL A 235 19.51 -6.54 7.75
CA VAL A 235 19.06 -6.83 6.38
C VAL A 235 17.59 -6.45 6.28
N LEU A 236 17.21 -5.77 5.19
CA LEU A 236 15.81 -5.70 4.78
C LEU A 236 15.54 -6.81 3.77
N LYS A 237 14.91 -7.90 4.22
CA LYS A 237 14.52 -9.05 3.40
C LYS A 237 13.29 -8.77 2.53
N LEU A 238 13.27 -7.62 1.85
CA LEU A 238 12.20 -7.26 0.94
C LEU A 238 12.11 -8.28 -0.19
N SER A 239 10.89 -8.59 -0.62
CA SER A 239 10.68 -9.30 -1.89
C SER A 239 11.40 -8.54 -3.03
N PRO A 240 12.07 -9.23 -3.98
CA PRO A 240 12.78 -8.57 -5.07
C PRO A 240 11.96 -7.55 -5.87
N GLN A 241 10.64 -7.74 -5.93
CA GLN A 241 9.70 -6.85 -6.63
C GLN A 241 9.47 -5.53 -5.89
N LEU A 242 9.55 -5.56 -4.57
CA LEU A 242 9.35 -4.40 -3.69
C LEU A 242 10.67 -3.70 -3.35
N ALA A 243 11.81 -4.36 -3.56
CA ALA A 243 13.11 -3.78 -3.30
C ALA A 243 13.30 -2.48 -4.10
N PRO A 244 13.75 -1.38 -3.46
CA PRO A 244 13.97 -0.10 -4.13
C PRO A 244 14.93 -0.23 -5.32
N TYR A 245 15.97 -1.04 -5.14
CA TYR A 245 16.88 -1.47 -6.20
C TYR A 245 16.84 -2.98 -6.29
N SER A 246 16.80 -3.50 -7.51
CA SER A 246 16.83 -4.93 -7.79
C SER A 246 18.25 -5.46 -7.90
N VAL A 247 19.18 -4.60 -8.36
CA VAL A 247 20.59 -4.95 -8.57
C VAL A 247 21.50 -3.79 -8.16
N ALA A 248 22.60 -4.09 -7.48
CA ALA A 248 23.70 -3.14 -7.26
C ALA A 248 24.91 -3.56 -8.11
N VAL A 249 25.63 -2.60 -8.69
CA VAL A 249 26.84 -2.86 -9.50
C VAL A 249 28.04 -2.15 -8.89
N PHE A 250 29.11 -2.92 -8.67
CA PHE A 250 30.32 -2.48 -7.96
C PHE A 250 31.60 -2.81 -8.73
N PRO A 251 32.57 -1.89 -8.78
CA PRO A 251 33.96 -2.27 -9.04
C PRO A 251 34.60 -2.80 -7.75
N LEU A 252 35.41 -3.85 -7.78
CA LEU A 252 36.06 -4.39 -6.58
C LEU A 252 36.84 -3.30 -5.82
N VAL A 253 37.58 -2.46 -6.56
CA VAL A 253 38.31 -1.30 -6.03
C VAL A 253 38.15 -0.09 -6.94
N LYS A 254 38.05 1.10 -6.34
CA LYS A 254 37.84 2.37 -7.07
C LYS A 254 39.10 2.98 -7.69
N ASN A 255 40.28 2.58 -7.20
CA ASN A 255 41.56 3.16 -7.62
C ASN A 255 42.13 2.56 -8.91
N LYS A 256 41.45 1.56 -9.50
CA LYS A 256 41.80 0.95 -10.79
C LYS A 256 40.79 1.39 -11.85
N PRO A 257 41.13 2.35 -12.73
CA PRO A 257 40.22 2.89 -13.72
C PRO A 257 39.60 1.84 -14.64
N GLU A 258 40.34 0.79 -14.97
CA GLU A 258 39.87 -0.31 -15.83
C GLU A 258 38.69 -1.08 -15.21
N LEU A 259 38.72 -1.34 -13.90
CA LEU A 259 37.62 -2.00 -13.20
C LEU A 259 36.39 -1.09 -13.11
N VAL A 260 36.62 0.19 -12.81
CA VAL A 260 35.55 1.18 -12.73
C VAL A 260 34.87 1.32 -14.08
N SER A 261 35.64 1.39 -15.17
CA SER A 261 35.10 1.49 -16.53
C SER A 261 34.27 0.26 -16.90
N LYS A 262 34.75 -0.96 -16.65
CA LYS A 262 34.01 -2.19 -16.95
C LYS A 262 32.74 -2.32 -16.09
N ALA A 263 32.80 -1.94 -14.82
CA ALA A 263 31.62 -1.91 -13.95
C ALA A 263 30.59 -0.85 -14.40
N ARG A 264 31.05 0.30 -14.92
CA ARG A 264 30.18 1.34 -15.47
C ARG A 264 29.46 0.86 -16.73
N GLU A 265 30.18 0.23 -17.64
CA GLU A 265 29.61 -0.39 -18.83
C GLU A 265 28.51 -1.41 -18.46
N LEU A 266 28.79 -2.24 -17.45
CA LEU A 266 27.81 -3.21 -16.95
C LEU A 266 26.59 -2.53 -16.32
N TYR A 267 26.80 -1.49 -15.51
CA TYR A 267 25.71 -0.69 -14.95
C TYR A 267 24.83 -0.08 -16.05
N ASP A 268 25.44 0.53 -17.07
CA ASP A 268 24.74 1.15 -18.20
C ASP A 268 23.95 0.12 -19.00
N THR A 269 24.47 -1.12 -19.10
CA THR A 269 23.79 -2.24 -19.77
C THR A 269 22.58 -2.76 -18.97
N LEU A 270 22.66 -2.78 -17.64
CA LEU A 270 21.60 -3.32 -16.76
C LEU A 270 20.52 -2.29 -16.40
N SER A 271 20.88 -1.01 -16.29
CA SER A 271 19.96 0.06 -15.86
C SER A 271 18.69 0.26 -16.70
N PRO A 272 18.63 -0.08 -18.01
CA PRO A 272 17.39 0.01 -18.78
C PRO A 272 16.36 -1.07 -18.40
N ASN A 273 16.81 -2.22 -17.89
CA ASN A 273 15.95 -3.38 -17.62
C ASN A 273 15.65 -3.54 -16.12
N TYR A 274 16.49 -2.99 -15.25
CA TYR A 274 16.39 -3.17 -13.80
C TYR A 274 16.54 -1.86 -13.05
N ARG A 275 15.95 -1.77 -11.85
CA ARG A 275 16.24 -0.71 -10.88
C ARG A 275 17.65 -0.91 -10.33
N THR A 276 18.64 -0.38 -11.03
CA THR A 276 20.05 -0.63 -10.74
C THR A 276 20.68 0.54 -9.98
N ILE A 277 21.49 0.25 -8.96
CA ILE A 277 22.29 1.24 -8.22
C ILE A 277 23.79 1.04 -8.45
N TRP A 278 24.51 2.15 -8.58
CA TRP A 278 25.98 2.16 -8.61
C TRP A 278 26.56 2.47 -7.23
N ASP A 279 27.63 1.78 -6.83
CA ASP A 279 28.45 2.19 -5.67
C ASP A 279 29.95 1.83 -5.81
N ASP A 280 30.82 2.83 -5.70
CA ASP A 280 32.28 2.70 -5.67
C ASP A 280 32.90 3.21 -4.35
N ARG A 281 32.06 3.53 -3.36
CA ARG A 281 32.49 4.10 -2.08
C ARG A 281 32.98 3.01 -1.14
N GLY A 282 34.04 3.32 -0.39
CA GLY A 282 34.55 2.42 0.65
C GLY A 282 35.11 1.09 0.10
N ASN A 283 35.16 0.08 0.97
CA ASN A 283 35.56 -1.28 0.58
C ASN A 283 34.33 -2.09 0.15
N ILE A 284 34.56 -3.22 -0.51
CA ILE A 284 33.46 -4.05 -1.04
C ILE A 284 32.52 -4.58 0.06
N GLY A 285 33.06 -5.00 1.21
CA GLY A 285 32.25 -5.49 2.34
C GLY A 285 31.28 -4.45 2.87
N LYS A 286 31.72 -3.20 3.02
CA LYS A 286 30.85 -2.08 3.42
C LYS A 286 29.74 -1.80 2.40
N ARG A 287 30.02 -1.97 1.11
CA ARG A 287 29.02 -1.83 0.05
C ARG A 287 27.98 -2.94 0.11
N TYR A 288 28.39 -4.19 0.36
CA TYR A 288 27.44 -5.27 0.59
C TYR A 288 26.55 -4.99 1.80
N TYR A 289 27.10 -4.59 2.96
CA TYR A 289 26.28 -4.25 4.13
C TYR A 289 25.30 -3.11 3.86
N TYR A 290 25.72 -2.07 3.13
CA TYR A 290 24.83 -0.96 2.77
C TYR A 290 23.66 -1.43 1.90
N GLN A 291 23.92 -2.32 0.94
CA GLN A 291 22.86 -2.89 0.10
C GLN A 291 21.99 -3.89 0.84
N ASP A 292 22.54 -4.64 1.79
CA ASP A 292 21.79 -5.53 2.67
C ASP A 292 20.78 -4.72 3.51
N GLU A 293 21.22 -3.60 4.09
CA GLU A 293 20.36 -2.66 4.85
C GLU A 293 19.29 -1.99 3.97
N MET A 294 19.59 -1.70 2.70
CA MET A 294 18.62 -1.16 1.73
C MET A 294 17.67 -2.22 1.16
N GLY A 295 17.98 -3.50 1.36
CA GLY A 295 17.21 -4.63 0.87
C GLY A 295 17.40 -4.96 -0.60
N THR A 296 18.51 -4.53 -1.22
CA THR A 296 18.83 -4.85 -2.63
C THR A 296 19.12 -6.36 -2.76
N PRO A 297 18.35 -7.11 -3.57
CA PRO A 297 18.45 -8.57 -3.59
C PRO A 297 19.78 -9.12 -4.11
N LEU A 298 20.35 -8.50 -5.15
CA LEU A 298 21.54 -9.00 -5.85
C LEU A 298 22.59 -7.89 -5.98
N CYS A 299 23.84 -8.23 -5.65
CA CYS A 299 24.99 -7.35 -5.88
C CYS A 299 25.93 -7.98 -6.90
N VAL A 300 26.28 -7.24 -7.96
CA VAL A 300 27.18 -7.66 -9.03
C VAL A 300 28.52 -6.94 -8.87
N THR A 301 29.59 -7.71 -8.72
CA THR A 301 30.94 -7.20 -8.51
C THR A 301 31.83 -7.54 -9.69
N VAL A 302 32.50 -6.51 -10.22
CA VAL A 302 33.54 -6.60 -11.25
C VAL A 302 34.90 -6.61 -10.57
N ASP A 303 35.63 -7.70 -10.71
CA ASP A 303 36.94 -7.91 -10.10
C ASP A 303 38.07 -7.99 -11.14
N HIS A 304 39.31 -8.24 -10.70
CA HIS A 304 40.45 -8.33 -11.61
C HIS A 304 40.30 -9.47 -12.64
N GLN A 305 39.71 -10.59 -12.23
CA GLN A 305 39.54 -11.73 -13.10
C GLN A 305 38.44 -11.49 -14.15
N THR A 306 37.45 -10.64 -13.85
CA THR A 306 36.45 -10.19 -14.85
C THR A 306 37.10 -9.60 -16.11
N LEU A 307 38.26 -8.94 -16.00
CA LEU A 307 38.96 -8.37 -17.16
C LEU A 307 39.64 -9.44 -18.03
N GLU A 308 39.79 -10.66 -17.52
CA GLU A 308 40.44 -11.79 -18.19
C GLU A 308 39.40 -12.78 -18.76
N ASP A 309 38.28 -13.00 -18.06
CA ASP A 309 37.31 -14.04 -18.37
C ASP A 309 35.89 -13.56 -18.70
N ASP A 310 35.63 -12.24 -18.67
CA ASP A 310 34.30 -11.65 -18.87
C ASP A 310 33.20 -12.29 -17.97
N MET A 311 33.57 -12.72 -16.77
CA MET A 311 32.65 -13.19 -15.75
C MET A 311 32.61 -12.26 -14.54
N VAL A 312 31.44 -12.08 -13.96
CA VAL A 312 31.22 -11.26 -12.77
C VAL A 312 30.79 -12.11 -11.59
N THR A 313 31.02 -11.60 -10.38
CA THR A 313 30.54 -12.24 -9.16
C THR A 313 29.19 -11.65 -8.78
N VAL A 314 28.16 -12.50 -8.66
CA VAL A 314 26.82 -12.11 -8.21
C VAL A 314 26.63 -12.65 -6.79
N ARG A 315 26.38 -11.74 -5.84
CA ARG A 315 26.11 -12.06 -4.44
C ARG A 315 24.61 -11.96 -4.13
N ASP A 316 24.07 -12.98 -3.50
CA ASP A 316 22.70 -12.98 -2.97
C ASP A 316 22.64 -12.32 -1.57
N ARG A 317 21.65 -11.45 -1.37
CA ARG A 317 21.45 -10.71 -0.11
C ARG A 317 21.18 -11.64 1.07
N ASP A 318 20.27 -12.59 0.91
CA ASP A 318 19.74 -13.38 2.02
C ASP A 318 20.77 -14.40 2.51
N THR A 319 21.37 -15.13 1.56
CA THR A 319 22.29 -16.24 1.82
C THR A 319 23.75 -15.82 1.91
N THR A 320 24.11 -14.65 1.37
CA THR A 320 25.49 -14.17 1.18
C THR A 320 26.33 -14.98 0.19
N GLU A 321 25.74 -16.00 -0.43
CA GLU A 321 26.41 -16.85 -1.43
C GLU A 321 26.81 -16.04 -2.66
N GLN A 322 27.94 -16.42 -3.25
CA GLN A 322 28.54 -15.74 -4.38
C GLN A 322 28.69 -16.72 -5.54
N GLU A 323 28.14 -16.37 -6.69
CA GLU A 323 28.18 -17.17 -7.91
C GLU A 323 28.90 -16.40 -9.01
N ARG A 324 29.78 -17.09 -9.77
CA ARG A 324 30.42 -16.49 -10.94
C ARG A 324 29.60 -16.73 -12.19
N ILE A 325 29.11 -15.65 -12.79
CA ILE A 325 28.22 -15.67 -13.94
C ILE A 325 28.90 -14.95 -15.09
N SER A 326 28.91 -15.53 -16.29
CA SER A 326 29.41 -14.84 -17.46
C SER A 326 28.48 -13.70 -17.85
N ILE A 327 29.06 -12.58 -18.31
CA ILE A 327 28.30 -11.35 -18.60
C ILE A 327 27.22 -11.60 -19.66
N ASP A 328 27.45 -12.49 -20.62
CA ASP A 328 26.49 -12.88 -21.65
C ASP A 328 25.20 -13.53 -21.09
N LYS A 329 25.31 -14.26 -19.97
CA LYS A 329 24.20 -14.95 -19.29
C LYS A 329 23.63 -14.17 -18.12
N LEU A 330 24.22 -13.02 -17.78
CA LEU A 330 23.84 -12.28 -16.58
C LEU A 330 22.38 -11.82 -16.62
N ASN A 331 21.89 -11.34 -17.76
CA ASN A 331 20.51 -10.86 -17.89
C ASN A 331 19.48 -11.97 -17.64
N ASP A 332 19.71 -13.17 -18.18
CA ASP A 332 18.82 -14.31 -17.98
C ASP A 332 18.84 -14.78 -16.52
N TYR A 333 20.04 -14.83 -15.92
CA TYR A 333 20.22 -15.15 -14.51
C TYR A 333 19.47 -14.17 -13.60
N LEU A 334 19.63 -12.87 -13.81
CA LEU A 334 18.95 -11.82 -13.05
C LEU A 334 17.43 -11.91 -13.23
N THR A 335 16.95 -12.10 -14.46
CA THR A 335 15.51 -12.25 -14.74
C THR A 335 14.91 -13.42 -13.97
N GLY A 336 15.55 -14.60 -13.99
CA GLY A 336 15.08 -15.79 -13.29
C GLY A 336 15.06 -15.63 -11.75
N ARG A 337 15.90 -14.77 -11.19
CA ARG A 337 15.98 -14.51 -9.74
C ARG A 337 15.08 -13.36 -9.27
N LEU A 338 14.80 -12.40 -10.12
CA LEU A 338 14.09 -11.15 -9.76
C LEU A 338 12.61 -11.15 -10.16
N THR A 339 12.21 -11.97 -11.12
CA THR A 339 10.79 -12.12 -11.49
C THR A 339 10.11 -13.20 -10.66
N ARG A 340 8.85 -12.98 -10.24
CA ARG A 340 7.98 -14.12 -9.91
C ARG A 340 7.32 -14.60 -11.18
N SER A 341 7.22 -15.91 -11.31
CA SER A 341 6.15 -16.52 -12.07
C SER A 341 4.80 -16.18 -11.39
N ASP A 342 3.80 -15.80 -12.19
CA ASP A 342 2.37 -16.04 -11.92
C ASP A 342 1.49 -14.93 -11.28
N LEU A 343 1.66 -13.66 -11.68
CA LEU A 343 0.54 -12.69 -11.59
C LEU A 343 -0.53 -12.90 -12.67
N THR A 344 -0.27 -13.75 -13.68
CA THR A 344 -1.15 -13.99 -14.83
C THR A 344 -2.32 -14.95 -14.55
N GLY A 345 -2.36 -15.57 -13.37
CA GLY A 345 -3.42 -16.51 -12.96
C GLY A 345 -4.64 -15.86 -12.31
N LEU A 346 -4.55 -14.59 -11.90
CA LEU A 346 -5.66 -13.84 -11.32
C LEU A 346 -6.49 -13.23 -12.46
N LYS A 347 -7.39 -14.05 -13.03
CA LYS A 347 -8.48 -13.50 -13.83
C LYS A 347 -9.41 -12.71 -12.91
N ALA A 348 -9.59 -11.43 -13.21
CA ALA A 348 -10.62 -10.57 -12.62
C ALA A 348 -12.02 -11.14 -12.85
#